data_AF-A0A9X3HZF5-F1
#
_entry.id   AF-A0A9X3HZF5-F1
#
_cell.length_a   1.000
_cell.length_b   1.000
_cell.length_c   1.000
_cell.angle_alpha   90.00
_cell.angle_beta   90.00
_cell.angle_gamma   90.00
#
_symmetry.space_group_name_H-M   'P 1'
#
loop_
_entity.id
_entity.type
_entity.pdbx_description
1 polymer ?
#
loop_
_entity_poly.entity_id
_entity_poly.type
_entity_poly.pdbx_seq_one_letter_code
_entity_poly.pdbx_strand_id
1 'polypeptide(L)'
;MGNYSLNSQYTKKVEKQFEKWAEFLNGVVGILAFTLGLASLGTPTPSVSAIFSTVIVIYVWNRGKHHFPKEIDNLRKAAKSDGEAELLLRGLLSKHFGILSLIKKYPAYLVGYLFLLSIVISPFVYRAILVNSESANWFAKFYGLPI
;
A
#
# COMPACT_ATOMS: atom_id res chain seq x y z
N MET A 1 -9.37 21.34 -28.04
CA MET A 1 -10.56 20.67 -27.48
C MET A 1 -10.46 19.19 -27.79
N GLY A 2 -10.00 18.38 -26.83
CA GLY A 2 -9.94 16.92 -27.00
C GLY A 2 -11.25 16.32 -26.51
N ASN A 3 -12.06 15.78 -27.41
CA ASN A 3 -13.26 15.02 -27.03
C ASN A 3 -12.83 13.75 -26.28
N TYR A 4 -12.79 13.81 -24.95
CA TYR A 4 -12.73 12.61 -24.10
C TYR A 4 -14.12 11.98 -24.04
N SER A 5 -14.65 11.53 -25.19
CA SER A 5 -15.83 10.69 -25.16
C SER A 5 -15.41 9.36 -24.53
N LEU A 6 -16.13 8.95 -23.47
CA LEU A 6 -16.04 7.62 -22.86
C LEU A 6 -16.45 6.56 -23.89
N ASN A 7 -15.59 6.30 -24.87
CA ASN A 7 -15.77 5.20 -25.78
C ASN A 7 -15.38 3.91 -25.02
N SER A 8 -16.19 2.86 -25.20
CA SER A 8 -15.92 1.51 -24.70
C SER A 8 -14.49 1.02 -24.99
N GLN A 9 -13.87 1.49 -26.07
CA GLN A 9 -12.49 1.15 -26.43
C GLN A 9 -11.47 1.83 -25.50
N TYR A 10 -11.71 3.08 -25.10
CA TYR A 10 -10.85 3.83 -24.18
C TYR A 10 -10.91 3.24 -22.78
N THR A 11 -12.10 2.93 -22.27
CA THR A 11 -12.27 2.32 -20.95
C THR A 11 -11.60 0.95 -20.87
N LYS A 12 -11.75 0.10 -21.90
CA LYS A 12 -11.03 -1.19 -21.99
C LYS A 12 -9.52 -1.03 -22.02
N LYS A 13 -9.00 0.00 -22.69
CA LYS A 13 -7.55 0.27 -22.75
C LYS A 13 -7.02 0.64 -21.36
N VAL A 14 -7.72 1.51 -20.64
CA VAL A 14 -7.36 1.92 -19.28
C VAL A 14 -7.45 0.74 -18.30
N GLU A 15 -8.50 -0.08 -18.42
CA GLU A 15 -8.67 -1.28 -17.58
C GLU A 15 -7.53 -2.28 -17.75
N LYS A 16 -7.11 -2.57 -18.99
CA LYS A 16 -5.92 -3.40 -19.25
C LYS A 16 -4.62 -2.86 -18.65
N GLN A 17 -4.47 -1.54 -18.56
CA GLN A 17 -3.30 -0.95 -17.91
C GLN A 17 -3.35 -1.11 -16.40
N PHE A 18 -4.53 -0.97 -15.80
CA PHE A 18 -4.74 -1.27 -14.39
C PHE A 18 -4.54 -2.74 -14.05
N GLU A 19 -4.93 -3.65 -14.94
CA GLU A 19 -4.65 -5.09 -14.80
C GLU A 19 -3.14 -5.35 -14.78
N LYS A 20 -2.38 -4.80 -15.73
CA LYS A 20 -0.90 -4.93 -15.73
C LYS A 20 -0.25 -4.35 -14.48
N TRP A 21 -0.77 -3.22 -14.00
CA TRP A 21 -0.31 -2.62 -12.75
C TRP A 21 -0.63 -3.51 -11.54
N ALA A 22 -1.82 -4.10 -11.50
CA ALA A 22 -2.22 -5.03 -10.45
C ALA A 22 -1.41 -6.34 -10.48
N GLU A 23 -1.14 -6.89 -11.67
CA GLU A 23 -0.25 -8.04 -11.86
C GLU A 23 1.16 -7.74 -11.36
N PHE A 24 1.71 -6.58 -11.70
CA PHE A 24 3.01 -6.16 -11.18
C PHE A 24 3.02 -6.01 -9.65
N LEU A 25 2.02 -5.33 -9.10
CA LEU A 25 1.92 -5.14 -7.65
C LEU A 25 1.75 -6.47 -6.91
N ASN A 26 0.89 -7.36 -7.38
CA ASN A 26 0.67 -8.64 -6.72
C ASN A 26 1.83 -9.62 -6.93
N GLY A 27 2.24 -9.81 -8.18
CA GLY A 27 3.19 -10.83 -8.58
C GLY A 27 4.65 -10.48 -8.27
N VAL A 28 5.01 -9.19 -8.30
CA VAL A 28 6.39 -8.76 -8.00
C VAL A 28 6.45 -8.16 -6.61
N VAL A 29 5.73 -7.06 -6.38
CA VAL A 29 5.90 -6.27 -5.15
C VAL A 29 5.36 -7.01 -3.92
N GLY A 30 4.18 -7.61 -4.02
CA GLY A 30 3.52 -8.33 -2.94
C GLY A 30 4.27 -9.58 -2.53
N ILE A 31 4.62 -10.44 -3.49
CA ILE A 31 5.40 -11.66 -3.24
C ILE A 31 6.78 -11.31 -2.67
N LEU A 32 7.46 -10.30 -3.22
CA LEU A 32 8.75 -9.84 -2.70
C LEU A 32 8.63 -9.33 -1.27
N ALA A 33 7.66 -8.46 -0.98
CA ALA A 33 7.44 -7.92 0.36
C ALA A 33 7.14 -9.03 1.38
N PHE A 34 6.31 -10.00 1.01
CA PHE A 34 6.02 -11.15 1.86
C PHE A 34 7.28 -11.98 2.14
N THR A 35 8.04 -12.30 1.10
CA THR A 35 9.26 -13.12 1.19
C THR A 35 10.32 -12.44 2.06
N LEU A 36 10.53 -11.14 1.85
CA LEU A 36 11.47 -10.36 2.65
C LEU A 36 11.01 -10.18 4.09
N GLY A 37 9.71 -10.05 4.33
CA GLY A 37 9.13 -10.06 5.67
C GLY A 37 9.42 -11.39 6.37
N LEU A 38 9.19 -12.51 5.68
CA LEU A 38 9.44 -13.85 6.22
C LEU A 38 10.94 -14.06 6.52
N ALA A 39 11.82 -13.61 5.63
CA ALA A 39 13.27 -13.66 5.84
C ALA A 39 13.70 -12.80 7.03
N SER A 40 13.09 -11.63 7.22
CA SER A 40 13.43 -10.71 8.32
C SER A 40 13.16 -11.34 9.69
N LEU A 41 12.10 -12.14 9.83
CA LEU A 41 11.78 -12.87 11.07
C LEU A 41 12.86 -13.89 11.47
N GLY A 42 13.63 -14.42 10.52
CA GLY A 42 14.73 -15.34 10.79
C GLY A 42 16.02 -14.68 11.27
N THR A 43 16.05 -13.34 11.38
CA THR A 43 17.26 -12.59 11.76
C THR A 43 17.28 -12.23 13.25
N PRO A 44 18.46 -11.96 13.85
CA PRO A 44 18.56 -11.55 15.25
C PRO A 44 17.86 -10.22 15.56
N THR A 45 17.68 -9.35 14.55
CA THR A 45 17.00 -8.05 14.68
C THR A 45 15.94 -7.87 13.59
N PRO A 46 14.77 -8.55 13.72
CA PRO A 46 13.77 -8.59 12.65
C PRO A 46 13.27 -7.23 12.18
N SER A 47 13.09 -6.27 13.09
CA SER A 47 12.61 -4.93 12.75
C SER A 47 13.60 -4.14 11.90
N VAL A 48 14.90 -4.22 12.20
CA VAL A 48 15.96 -3.55 11.44
C VAL A 48 16.08 -4.17 10.05
N SER A 49 16.09 -5.49 9.95
CA SER A 49 16.08 -6.22 8.67
C SER A 49 14.84 -5.89 7.83
N ALA A 50 13.68 -5.73 8.46
CA ALA A 50 12.44 -5.36 7.78
C ALA A 50 12.46 -3.91 7.26
N ILE A 51 13.14 -2.98 7.94
CA ILE A 51 13.34 -1.61 7.45
C ILE A 51 14.17 -1.63 6.17
N PHE A 52 15.31 -2.33 6.16
CA PHE A 52 16.13 -2.46 4.94
C PHE A 52 15.36 -3.15 3.81
N SER A 53 14.62 -4.20 4.14
CA SER A 53 13.74 -4.88 3.20
C SER A 53 12.66 -3.96 2.62
N THR A 54 12.10 -3.07 3.43
CA THR A 54 11.14 -2.05 2.98
C THR A 54 11.77 -1.09 1.98
N VAL A 55 13.03 -0.67 2.20
CA VAL A 55 13.77 0.15 1.23
C VAL A 55 13.93 -0.56 -0.11
N ILE A 56 14.23 -1.87 -0.10
CA ILE A 56 14.32 -2.69 -1.32
C ILE A 56 12.97 -2.76 -2.04
N VAL A 57 11.89 -3.03 -1.31
CA VAL A 57 10.53 -3.06 -1.88
C VAL A 57 10.16 -1.71 -2.49
N ILE A 58 10.47 -0.60 -1.82
CA ILE A 58 10.25 0.76 -2.35
C ILE A 58 11.06 1.00 -3.62
N TYR A 59 12.31 0.54 -3.68
CA TYR A 59 13.14 0.63 -4.87
C TYR A 59 12.54 -0.14 -6.05
N VAL A 60 12.12 -1.39 -5.84
CA VAL A 60 11.48 -2.21 -6.88
C VAL A 60 10.15 -1.60 -7.32
N TRP A 61 9.35 -1.11 -6.39
CA TRP A 61 8.11 -0.39 -6.70
C TRP A 61 8.36 0.87 -7.53
N ASN A 62 9.38 1.66 -7.18
CA ASN A 62 9.79 2.84 -7.94
C ASN A 62 10.27 2.48 -9.34
N ARG A 63 11.05 1.41 -9.50
CA ARG A 63 11.45 0.90 -10.81
C ARG A 63 10.24 0.48 -11.62
N GLY A 64 9.25 -0.13 -11.00
CA GLY A 64 8.00 -0.57 -11.62
C GLY A 64 7.03 0.55 -12.02
N LYS A 65 7.27 1.81 -11.65
CA LYS A 65 6.38 2.95 -11.99
C LYS A 65 6.10 3.10 -13.49
N HIS A 66 6.97 2.57 -14.36
CA HIS A 66 6.73 2.55 -15.80
C HIS A 66 5.53 1.66 -16.23
N HIS A 67 5.10 0.73 -15.36
CA HIS A 67 3.87 -0.05 -15.53
C HIS A 67 2.61 0.71 -15.11
N PHE A 68 2.74 1.87 -14.46
CA PHE A 68 1.61 2.69 -14.08
C PHE A 68 0.85 3.20 -15.33
N PRO A 69 -0.49 3.26 -15.31
CA PRO A 69 -1.28 3.67 -16.47
C PRO A 69 -0.93 5.08 -16.96
N LYS A 70 -0.30 5.19 -18.15
CA LYS A 70 0.11 6.48 -18.73
C LYS A 70 -1.09 7.38 -19.03
N GLU A 71 -2.24 6.77 -19.33
CA GLU A 71 -3.50 7.45 -19.57
C GLU A 71 -3.97 8.22 -18.33
N ILE A 72 -3.71 7.71 -17.13
CA ILE A 72 -4.02 8.42 -15.87
C ILE A 72 -3.11 9.63 -15.69
N ASP A 73 -1.82 9.52 -16.04
CA ASP A 73 -0.90 10.67 -15.98
C ASP A 73 -1.27 11.75 -17.00
N ASN A 74 -1.71 11.36 -18.19
CA ASN A 74 -2.20 12.29 -19.21
C ASN A 74 -3.51 12.96 -18.76
N LEU A 75 -4.45 12.21 -18.19
CA LEU A 75 -5.68 12.75 -17.60
C LEU A 75 -5.39 13.68 -16.42
N ARG A 76 -4.39 13.38 -15.59
CA ARG A 76 -3.97 14.23 -14.47
C ARG A 76 -3.37 15.56 -14.95
N LYS A 77 -2.69 15.57 -16.10
CA LYS A 77 -2.23 16.82 -16.74
C LYS A 77 -3.39 17.61 -17.33
N ALA A 78 -4.35 16.94 -17.98
CA ALA A 78 -5.53 17.58 -18.56
C ALA A 78 -6.49 18.15 -17.49
N ALA A 79 -6.63 17.46 -16.35
CA ALA A 79 -7.45 17.87 -15.22
C ALA A 79 -6.99 19.19 -14.57
N LYS A 80 -5.78 19.67 -14.83
CA LYS A 80 -5.31 20.98 -14.33
C LYS A 80 -5.96 22.16 -15.04
N SER A 81 -6.46 21.94 -16.26
CA SER A 81 -7.02 22.99 -17.12
C SER A 81 -8.50 22.79 -17.43
N ASP A 82 -9.07 21.62 -17.10
CA ASP A 82 -10.41 21.21 -17.50
C ASP A 82 -11.11 20.46 -16.36
N GLY A 83 -12.27 20.97 -15.94
CA GLY A 83 -13.08 20.39 -14.86
C GLY A 83 -13.74 19.06 -15.25
N GLU A 84 -14.04 18.82 -16.53
CA GLU A 84 -14.59 17.53 -16.98
C GLU A 84 -13.54 16.41 -16.91
N ALA A 85 -12.31 16.73 -17.29
CA ALA A 85 -11.18 15.81 -17.15
C ALA A 85 -10.88 15.46 -15.69
N GLU A 86 -11.09 16.40 -14.76
CA GLU A 86 -10.96 16.14 -13.32
C GLU A 86 -12.01 15.16 -12.81
N LEU A 87 -13.28 15.33 -13.20
CA LEU A 87 -14.37 14.43 -12.80
C LEU A 87 -14.13 13.00 -13.31
N LEU A 88 -13.70 12.86 -14.57
CA LEU A 88 -13.34 11.57 -15.15
C LEU A 88 -12.17 10.91 -14.42
N LEU A 89 -11.13 11.68 -14.09
CA LEU A 89 -9.98 11.20 -13.32
C LEU A 89 -10.41 10.68 -11.93
N ARG A 90 -11.24 11.44 -11.21
CA ARG A 90 -11.74 11.03 -9.89
C ARG A 90 -12.58 9.76 -9.96
N GLY A 91 -13.46 9.63 -10.96
CA GLY A 91 -14.27 8.43 -11.16
C GLY A 91 -13.43 7.19 -11.51
N LEU A 92 -12.42 7.35 -12.37
CA LEU A 92 -11.49 6.28 -12.72
C LEU A 92 -10.64 5.83 -11.53
N LEU A 93 -10.14 6.78 -10.74
CA LEU A 93 -9.36 6.51 -9.54
C LEU A 93 -10.23 5.84 -8.47
N SER A 94 -11.45 6.32 -8.21
CA SER A 94 -12.31 5.69 -7.19
C SER A 94 -12.68 4.25 -7.56
N LYS A 95 -12.90 3.96 -8.85
CA LYS A 95 -13.19 2.61 -9.34
C LYS A 95 -12.00 1.64 -9.17
N HIS A 96 -10.76 2.10 -9.36
CA HIS A 96 -9.57 1.23 -9.38
C HIS A 96 -8.76 1.25 -8.07
N PHE A 97 -8.88 2.30 -7.26
CA PHE A 97 -8.20 2.49 -5.99
C PHE A 97 -9.14 2.62 -4.79
N GLY A 98 -10.46 2.47 -4.98
CA GLY A 98 -11.39 2.37 -3.85
C GLY A 98 -11.06 1.17 -2.95
N ILE A 99 -11.38 1.25 -1.66
CA ILE A 99 -11.01 0.24 -0.64
C ILE A 99 -11.43 -1.19 -1.05
N LEU A 100 -12.66 -1.35 -1.55
CA LEU A 100 -13.14 -2.65 -2.05
C LEU A 100 -12.38 -3.15 -3.28
N SER A 101 -11.97 -2.22 -4.15
CA SER A 101 -11.16 -2.53 -5.34
C SER A 101 -9.74 -2.91 -4.92
N LEU A 102 -9.17 -2.23 -3.92
CA LEU A 102 -7.86 -2.55 -3.36
C LEU A 102 -7.81 -3.99 -2.85
N ILE A 103 -8.80 -4.40 -2.06
CA ILE A 103 -8.87 -5.76 -1.50
C ILE A 103 -9.06 -6.82 -2.60
N LYS A 104 -9.96 -6.58 -3.56
CA LYS A 104 -10.26 -7.56 -4.61
C LYS A 104 -9.17 -7.66 -5.68
N LYS A 105 -8.58 -6.54 -6.10
CA LYS A 105 -7.62 -6.49 -7.21
C LYS A 105 -6.17 -6.60 -6.77
N TYR A 106 -5.84 -6.25 -5.52
CA TYR A 106 -4.46 -6.23 -5.02
C TYR A 106 -4.26 -7.06 -3.74
N PRO A 107 -4.80 -8.30 -3.64
CA PRO A 107 -4.77 -9.06 -2.40
C PRO A 107 -3.35 -9.46 -1.97
N ALA A 108 -2.53 -9.97 -2.89
CA ALA A 108 -1.17 -10.41 -2.58
C ALA A 108 -0.26 -9.23 -2.22
N TYR A 109 -0.42 -8.11 -2.92
CA TYR A 109 0.25 -6.86 -2.57
C TYR A 109 -0.10 -6.40 -1.16
N LEU A 110 -1.39 -6.35 -0.83
CA LEU A 110 -1.85 -5.95 0.49
C LEU A 110 -1.31 -6.87 1.59
N VAL A 111 -1.44 -8.18 1.42
CA VAL A 111 -0.97 -9.16 2.41
C VAL A 111 0.54 -9.04 2.61
N GLY A 112 1.33 -9.07 1.52
CA GLY A 112 2.78 -9.01 1.62
C GLY A 112 3.28 -7.69 2.19
N TYR A 113 2.72 -6.58 1.75
CA TYR A 113 3.12 -5.26 2.22
C TYR A 113 2.71 -5.01 3.67
N LEU A 114 1.49 -5.35 4.07
CA LEU A 114 1.03 -5.24 5.46
C LEU A 114 1.81 -6.15 6.40
N PHE A 115 2.18 -7.35 5.95
CA PHE A 115 3.01 -8.26 6.72
C PHE A 115 4.41 -7.69 6.96
N LEU A 116 5.06 -7.15 5.93
CA LEU A 116 6.35 -6.49 6.10
C LEU A 116 6.25 -5.27 7.04
N LEU A 117 5.19 -4.46 6.88
CA LEU A 117 4.93 -3.29 7.72
C LEU A 117 4.67 -3.64 9.19
N SER A 118 3.96 -4.73 9.46
CA SER A 118 3.69 -5.15 10.84
C SER A 118 4.98 -5.51 11.56
N ILE A 119 5.96 -6.10 10.87
CA ILE A 119 7.28 -6.39 11.44
C ILE A 119 8.04 -5.10 11.76
N VAL A 120 8.02 -4.11 10.86
CA VAL A 120 8.63 -2.79 11.09
C VAL A 120 8.00 -2.07 12.28
N ILE A 121 6.67 -2.13 12.39
CA ILE A 121 5.89 -1.43 13.43
C ILE A 121 5.93 -2.20 14.77
N SER A 122 6.21 -3.50 14.77
CA SER A 122 6.16 -4.36 15.96
C SER A 122 6.87 -3.81 17.21
N PRO A 123 8.05 -3.17 17.15
CA PRO A 123 8.72 -2.66 18.34
C PRO A 123 7.99 -1.44 18.94
N PHE A 124 7.35 -0.63 18.09
CA PHE A 124 6.58 0.53 18.53
C PHE A 124 5.29 0.11 19.22
N VAL A 125 4.60 -0.88 18.66
CA VAL A 125 3.39 -1.47 19.28
C VAL A 125 3.74 -2.10 20.61
N TYR A 126 4.83 -2.87 20.67
CA TYR A 126 5.30 -3.48 21.93
C TYR A 126 5.58 -2.41 23.00
N ARG A 127 6.30 -1.34 22.65
CA ARG A 127 6.56 -0.22 23.58
C ARG A 127 5.28 0.49 24.02
N ALA A 128 4.35 0.75 23.10
CA ALA A 128 3.08 1.41 23.42
C ALA A 128 2.22 0.56 24.36
N ILE A 129 2.20 -0.77 24.16
CA ILE A 129 1.52 -1.70 25.08
C ILE A 129 2.19 -1.65 26.45
N LEU A 130 3.52 -1.77 26.53
CA LEU A 130 4.24 -1.73 27.81
C LEU A 130 3.99 -0.44 28.58
N VAL A 131 4.05 0.73 27.94
CA VAL A 131 3.79 2.02 28.61
C VAL A 131 2.35 2.08 29.15
N ASN A 132 1.37 1.60 28.38
CA ASN A 132 -0.01 1.54 28.84
C ASN A 132 -0.18 0.54 30.00
N SER A 133 0.46 -0.64 29.94
CA SER A 133 0.42 -1.63 31.02
C SER A 133 1.10 -1.14 32.29
N GLU A 134 2.24 -0.44 32.19
CA GLU A 134 2.89 0.21 33.34
C GLU A 134 2.01 1.32 33.93
N SER A 135 1.32 2.10 33.10
CA SER A 135 0.35 3.11 33.56
C SER A 135 -0.89 2.48 34.22
N ALA A 136 -1.32 1.30 33.79
CA ALA A 136 -2.40 0.55 34.42
C ALA A 136 -1.95 -0.07 35.75
N ASN A 137 -0.71 -0.55 35.82
CA ASN A 137 -0.09 -1.06 37.04
C ASN A 137 0.12 0.03 38.09
N TRP A 138 0.16 1.31 37.71
CA TRP A 138 0.18 2.41 38.67
C TRP A 138 -1.08 2.42 39.57
N PHE A 139 -2.26 2.07 39.06
CA PHE A 139 -3.46 1.94 39.90
C PHE A 139 -3.32 0.81 40.93
N ALA A 140 -2.87 -0.37 40.51
CA ALA A 140 -2.61 -1.48 41.42
C ALA A 140 -1.56 -1.11 42.49
N LYS A 141 -0.50 -0.39 42.09
CA LYS A 141 0.55 0.11 42.97
C LYS A 141 0.07 1.23 43.92
N PHE A 142 -0.85 2.08 43.48
CA PHE A 142 -1.48 3.14 44.29
C PHE A 142 -2.41 2.56 45.37
N TYR A 143 -3.14 1.50 45.04
CA TYR A 143 -4.06 0.81 45.96
C TYR A 143 -3.42 -0.35 46.74
N GLY A 144 -2.12 -0.60 46.58
CA GLY A 144 -1.41 -1.69 47.27
C GLY A 144 -1.92 -3.09 46.90
N LEU A 145 -2.54 -3.24 45.72
CA LEU A 145 -3.00 -4.51 45.21
C LEU A 145 -1.80 -5.30 44.67
N PRO A 146 -1.76 -6.64 44.88
CA PRO A 146 -0.73 -7.46 44.26
C PRO A 146 -0.83 -7.34 42.73
N ILE A 147 0.33 -7.11 42.10
CA ILE A 147 0.51 -7.06 40.63
C ILE A 147 0.89 -8.44 40.15
#